data_AF-A0A2A4QBA4-F1
#
_entry.id   AF-A0A2A4QBA4-F1
#
_cell.length_a   1.000
_cell.length_b   1.000
_cell.length_c   1.000
_cell.angle_alpha   90.00
_cell.angle_beta   90.00
_cell.angle_gamma   90.00
#
_symmetry.space_group_name_H-M   'P 1'
#
loop_
_entity.id
_entity.type
_entity.pdbx_description
1 polymer ?
#
loop_
_entity_poly.entity_id
_entity_poly.type
_entity_poly.pdbx_seq_one_letter_code
_entity_poly.pdbx_strand_id
1 'polypeptide(L)'
;MNRQKKEELKKSRNDTKGMSLVEIEAYKLNQAYEKERKNLIYFLHVATFPEEYDYQGDSNLDSKMRKSGIDPLSKSYIKTIDERRLNLGVEPYVCNQGFFKTTRDYCQQKTINLSNSEIKVLTDEVKKEYKDKMPKVDLSPSRPMTEAEKDMYMWLNMF
;
A
#
# COMPACT_ATOMS: atom_id res chain seq x y z
N MET A 1 -14.49 19.21 -12.68
CA MET A 1 -13.93 17.84 -12.86
C MET A 1 -12.44 17.97 -13.18
N ASN A 2 -11.56 17.28 -12.47
CA ASN A 2 -10.11 17.37 -12.71
C ASN A 2 -9.69 16.61 -13.99
N ARG A 3 -8.45 16.81 -14.47
CA ARG A 3 -7.93 16.16 -15.69
C ARG A 3 -7.95 14.63 -15.59
N GLN A 4 -7.58 14.05 -14.45
CA GLN A 4 -7.55 12.60 -14.25
C GLN A 4 -8.94 11.98 -14.38
N LYS A 5 -9.95 12.52 -13.69
CA LYS A 5 -11.35 12.09 -13.77
C LYS A 5 -11.89 12.18 -15.21
N LYS A 6 -11.47 13.20 -15.97
CA LYS A 6 -11.83 13.32 -17.40
C LYS A 6 -11.24 12.20 -18.24
N GLU A 7 -9.99 11.82 -18.00
CA GLU A 7 -9.33 10.71 -18.69
C GLU A 7 -9.89 9.34 -18.28
N GLU A 8 -10.19 9.14 -17.00
CA GLU A 8 -10.87 7.93 -16.49
C GLU A 8 -12.24 7.73 -17.14
N LEU A 9 -13.04 8.80 -17.24
CA LEU A 9 -14.34 8.77 -17.91
C LEU A 9 -14.23 8.47 -19.40
N LYS A 10 -13.23 9.03 -20.09
CA LYS A 10 -12.97 8.70 -21.50
C LYS A 10 -12.62 7.22 -21.66
N LYS A 11 -11.72 6.71 -20.82
CA LYS A 11 -11.32 5.30 -20.83
C LYS A 11 -12.51 4.39 -20.58
N SER A 12 -13.28 4.65 -19.53
CA SER A 12 -14.50 3.89 -19.21
C SER A 12 -15.49 3.89 -20.37
N ARG A 13 -15.75 5.03 -21.02
CA ARG A 13 -16.64 5.12 -22.18
C ARG A 13 -16.14 4.30 -23.38
N ASN A 14 -14.83 4.28 -23.61
CA ASN A 14 -14.23 3.47 -24.66
C ASN A 14 -14.33 1.98 -24.33
N ASP A 15 -14.02 1.59 -23.09
CA ASP A 15 -14.04 0.20 -22.63
C ASP A 15 -15.46 -0.39 -22.68
N THR A 16 -16.50 0.42 -22.41
CA THR A 16 -17.91 -0.02 -22.43
C THR A 16 -18.60 0.18 -23.77
N LYS A 17 -17.89 0.62 -24.81
CA LYS A 17 -18.51 0.97 -26.10
C LYS A 17 -19.04 -0.29 -26.79
N GLY A 18 -20.34 -0.29 -27.10
CA GLY A 18 -20.99 -1.43 -27.78
C GLY A 18 -21.40 -2.58 -26.85
N MET A 19 -21.18 -2.45 -25.53
CA MET A 19 -21.71 -3.37 -24.53
C MET A 19 -23.20 -3.09 -24.26
N SER A 20 -23.96 -4.15 -23.98
CA SER A 20 -25.30 -4.08 -23.42
C SER A 20 -25.29 -3.55 -21.98
N LEU A 21 -26.44 -3.11 -21.47
CA LEU A 21 -26.55 -2.62 -20.09
C LEU A 21 -26.10 -3.65 -19.05
N VAL A 22 -26.44 -4.93 -19.27
CA VAL A 22 -26.05 -6.04 -18.39
C VAL A 22 -24.54 -6.24 -18.39
N GLU A 23 -23.89 -6.17 -19.55
CA GLU A 23 -22.43 -6.28 -19.66
C GLU A 23 -21.71 -5.08 -19.01
N ILE A 24 -22.27 -3.88 -19.15
CA ILE A 24 -21.74 -2.67 -18.49
C ILE A 24 -21.81 -2.81 -16.96
N GLU A 25 -22.90 -3.34 -16.43
CA GLU A 25 -23.04 -3.59 -14.99
C GLU A 25 -22.04 -4.64 -14.49
N ALA A 26 -21.92 -5.76 -15.20
CA ALA A 26 -20.93 -6.78 -14.89
C ALA A 26 -19.49 -6.25 -14.93
N TYR A 27 -19.16 -5.43 -15.94
CA TYR A 27 -17.85 -4.78 -16.05
C TYR A 27 -17.56 -3.86 -14.85
N LYS A 28 -18.53 -3.02 -14.46
CA LYS A 28 -18.38 -2.13 -13.31
C LYS A 28 -18.19 -2.91 -12.01
N LEU A 29 -18.92 -4.00 -11.84
CA LEU A 29 -18.80 -4.86 -10.68
C LEU A 29 -17.40 -5.50 -10.61
N ASN A 30 -16.89 -6.02 -11.72
CA ASN A 30 -15.54 -6.57 -11.80
C ASN A 30 -14.46 -5.50 -11.51
N GLN A 31 -14.62 -4.29 -12.03
CA GLN A 31 -13.71 -3.17 -11.72
C GLN A 31 -13.72 -2.83 -10.23
N ALA A 32 -14.88 -2.86 -9.58
CA ALA A 32 -14.97 -2.65 -8.14
C ALA A 32 -14.23 -3.75 -7.37
N TYR A 33 -14.38 -5.01 -7.75
CA TYR A 33 -13.66 -6.13 -7.12
C TYR A 33 -12.15 -6.07 -7.32
N GLU A 34 -11.69 -5.74 -8.53
CA GLU A 34 -10.27 -5.53 -8.81
C GLU A 34 -9.69 -4.38 -7.99
N LYS A 35 -10.47 -3.32 -7.78
CA LYS A 35 -10.08 -2.19 -6.94
C LYS A 35 -9.94 -2.61 -5.47
N GLU A 36 -10.91 -3.35 -4.93
CA GLU A 36 -10.84 -3.85 -3.54
C GLU A 36 -9.66 -4.78 -3.33
N ARG A 37 -9.40 -5.70 -4.27
CA ARG A 37 -8.23 -6.58 -4.23
C ARG A 37 -6.93 -5.80 -4.20
N LYS A 38 -6.79 -4.78 -5.06
CA LYS A 38 -5.61 -3.90 -5.09
C LYS A 38 -5.43 -3.15 -3.77
N ASN A 39 -6.52 -2.69 -3.15
CA ASN A 39 -6.46 -2.05 -1.84
C ASN A 39 -5.96 -3.04 -0.78
N LEU A 40 -6.47 -4.26 -0.74
CA LEU A 40 -6.00 -5.29 0.19
C LEU A 40 -4.51 -5.61 0.01
N ILE A 41 -4.05 -5.79 -1.23
CA ILE A 41 -2.63 -6.02 -1.53
C ILE A 41 -1.79 -4.88 -0.97
N TYR A 42 -2.22 -3.64 -1.18
CA TYR A 42 -1.54 -2.46 -0.65
C TYR A 42 -1.51 -2.48 0.89
N PHE A 43 -2.61 -2.79 1.57
CA PHE A 43 -2.62 -2.86 3.04
C PHE A 43 -1.73 -3.95 3.59
N LEU A 44 -1.78 -5.14 3.00
CA LEU A 44 -0.90 -6.24 3.38
C LEU A 44 0.56 -5.84 3.19
N HIS A 45 0.87 -5.11 2.12
CA HIS A 45 2.23 -4.68 1.82
C HIS A 45 2.75 -3.65 2.83
N VAL A 46 1.97 -2.60 3.13
CA VAL A 46 2.33 -1.63 4.17
C VAL A 46 2.44 -2.28 5.55
N ALA A 47 1.51 -3.17 5.90
CA ALA A 47 1.50 -3.83 7.21
C ALA A 47 2.64 -4.85 7.37
N THR A 48 3.01 -5.56 6.30
CA THR A 48 4.04 -6.61 6.34
C THR A 48 5.45 -6.05 6.14
N PHE A 49 5.60 -5.01 5.32
CA PHE A 49 6.88 -4.41 4.93
C PHE A 49 6.94 -2.89 5.20
N PRO A 50 6.68 -2.45 6.44
CA PRO A 50 6.65 -1.01 6.78
C PRO A 50 7.97 -0.28 6.50
N GLU A 51 9.11 -0.96 6.57
CA GLU A 51 10.45 -0.43 6.28
C GLU A 51 10.61 0.12 4.85
N GLU A 52 9.79 -0.33 3.90
CA GLU A 52 9.81 0.16 2.53
C GLU A 52 9.19 1.56 2.41
N TYR A 53 8.46 1.99 3.43
CA TYR A 53 7.76 3.27 3.51
C TYR A 53 8.39 4.25 4.51
N ASP A 54 9.43 3.81 5.22
CA ASP A 54 10.07 4.54 6.33
C ASP A 54 10.90 5.76 5.86
N TYR A 55 11.17 5.87 4.55
CA TYR A 55 11.86 7.03 3.95
C TYR A 55 11.10 8.35 4.07
N GLN A 56 9.82 8.28 4.41
CA GLN A 56 8.96 9.46 4.45
C GLN A 56 9.04 10.20 5.79
N GLY A 57 9.63 9.59 6.81
CA GLY A 57 9.94 10.21 8.11
C GLY A 57 11.38 10.71 8.24
N ASP A 58 12.16 10.62 7.17
CA ASP A 58 13.57 10.97 7.17
C ASP A 58 13.84 12.42 7.56
N SER A 59 14.87 12.60 8.37
CA SER A 59 15.50 13.91 8.46
C SER A 59 16.17 14.27 7.12
N ASN A 60 16.42 15.56 6.91
CA ASN A 60 17.22 16.01 5.76
C ASN A 60 18.60 15.34 5.69
N LEU A 61 19.14 14.88 6.84
CA LEU A 61 20.39 14.15 6.91
C LEU A 61 20.23 12.72 6.41
N ASP A 62 19.23 11.99 6.90
CA ASP A 62 18.94 10.61 6.50
C ASP A 62 18.65 10.52 5.00
N SER A 63 17.87 11.46 4.46
CA SER A 63 17.60 11.55 3.02
C SER A 63 18.86 11.75 2.18
N LYS A 64 19.82 12.55 2.68
CA LYS A 64 21.12 12.74 2.00
C LYS A 64 21.98 11.48 2.09
N MET A 65 22.01 10.82 3.25
CA MET A 65 22.73 9.57 3.44
C MET A 65 22.21 8.50 2.49
N ARG A 66 20.87 8.34 2.40
CA ARG A 66 20.23 7.48 1.40
C ARG A 66 20.68 7.85 0.01
N LYS A 67 20.58 9.11 -0.43
CA LYS A 67 21.02 9.52 -1.79
C LYS A 67 22.48 9.16 -2.10
N SER A 68 23.32 9.07 -1.08
CA SER A 68 24.71 8.63 -1.19
C SER A 68 24.90 7.10 -1.09
N GLY A 69 23.82 6.32 -1.05
CA GLY A 69 23.82 4.86 -0.93
C GLY A 69 24.06 4.35 0.49
N ILE A 70 24.03 5.22 1.50
CA ILE A 70 24.24 4.87 2.90
C ILE A 70 22.87 4.66 3.55
N ASP A 71 22.66 3.48 4.12
CA ASP A 71 21.44 3.18 4.88
C ASP A 71 21.46 3.94 6.23
N PRO A 72 20.50 4.85 6.49
CA PRO A 72 20.41 5.56 7.77
C PRO A 72 19.94 4.65 8.90
N LEU A 73 19.40 3.45 8.59
CA LEU A 73 18.93 2.50 9.59
C LEU A 73 20.10 1.81 10.30
N SER A 74 19.90 1.51 11.58
CA SER A 74 20.89 0.77 12.35
C SER A 74 21.11 -0.65 11.78
N LYS A 75 22.36 -1.12 11.80
CA LYS A 75 22.71 -2.48 11.32
C LYS A 75 21.93 -3.59 12.05
N SER A 76 21.65 -3.41 13.35
CA SER A 76 20.85 -4.35 14.13
C SER A 76 19.38 -4.40 13.68
N TYR A 77 18.80 -3.25 13.33
CA TYR A 77 17.46 -3.18 12.78
C TYR A 77 17.38 -3.84 11.41
N ILE A 78 18.30 -3.51 10.49
CA ILE A 78 18.37 -4.13 9.15
C ILE A 78 18.47 -5.66 9.27
N LYS A 79 19.35 -6.16 10.14
CA LYS A 79 19.50 -7.60 10.38
C LYS A 79 18.18 -8.25 10.81
N THR A 80 17.44 -7.61 11.71
CA THR A 80 16.14 -8.13 12.19
C THR A 80 15.11 -8.17 11.06
N ILE A 81 15.11 -7.14 10.21
CA ILE A 81 14.23 -7.05 9.03
C ILE A 81 14.59 -8.11 7.99
N ASP A 82 15.88 -8.32 7.72
CA ASP A 82 16.36 -9.32 6.79
C ASP A 82 16.01 -10.73 7.25
N GLU A 83 16.21 -11.05 8.52
CA GLU A 83 15.80 -12.33 9.10
C GLU A 83 14.29 -12.57 8.93
N ARG A 84 13.47 -11.54 9.20
CA ARG A 84 12.02 -11.61 8.99
C ARG A 84 11.69 -11.85 7.51
N ARG A 85 12.31 -11.10 6.60
CA ARG A 85 12.10 -11.20 5.14
C ARG A 85 12.47 -12.58 4.60
N LEU A 86 13.63 -13.10 5.00
CA LEU A 86 14.07 -14.44 4.61
C LEU A 86 13.12 -15.53 5.10
N ASN A 87 12.58 -15.40 6.32
CA ASN A 87 11.56 -16.32 6.84
C ASN A 87 10.24 -16.28 6.05
N LEU A 88 9.93 -15.16 5.40
CA LEU A 88 8.79 -15.02 4.50
C LEU A 88 9.11 -15.44 3.05
N GLY A 89 10.35 -15.83 2.75
CA GLY A 89 10.80 -16.18 1.40
C GLY A 89 10.97 -14.98 0.47
N VAL A 90 11.14 -13.78 1.00
CA VAL A 90 11.40 -12.55 0.23
C VAL A 90 12.84 -12.07 0.40
N GLU A 91 13.30 -11.24 -0.54
CA GLU A 91 14.68 -10.76 -0.55
C GLU A 91 14.99 -9.80 0.64
N PRO A 92 16.26 -9.75 1.10
CA PRO A 92 16.70 -8.79 2.12
C PRO A 92 16.37 -7.33 1.77
N TYR A 93 16.29 -6.48 2.78
CA TYR A 93 16.06 -5.06 2.58
C TYR A 93 17.28 -4.37 1.98
N VAL A 94 17.06 -3.59 0.92
CA VAL A 94 18.09 -2.75 0.32
C VAL A 94 17.60 -1.31 0.27
N CYS A 95 18.35 -0.43 0.94
CA CYS A 95 18.10 1.01 0.90
C CYS A 95 18.13 1.53 -0.56
N ASN A 96 17.16 2.37 -0.92
CA ASN A 96 16.96 2.92 -2.27
C ASN A 96 16.67 1.92 -3.39
N GLN A 97 16.14 0.73 -3.10
CA GLN A 97 15.55 -0.06 -4.17
C GLN A 97 14.36 0.68 -4.78
N GLY A 98 14.47 1.01 -6.08
CA GLY A 98 13.37 1.65 -6.82
C GLY A 98 12.18 0.72 -7.07
N PHE A 99 12.34 -0.59 -6.85
CA PHE A 99 11.32 -1.59 -7.13
C PHE A 99 11.29 -2.68 -6.06
N PHE A 100 10.19 -2.71 -5.32
CA PHE A 100 9.87 -3.75 -4.33
C PHE A 100 8.99 -4.84 -4.96
N LYS A 101 9.51 -5.48 -6.01
CA LYS A 101 8.70 -6.42 -6.80
C LYS A 101 8.38 -7.67 -5.99
N THR A 102 9.37 -8.25 -5.31
CA THR A 102 9.22 -9.52 -4.58
C THR A 102 8.26 -9.41 -3.39
N THR A 103 8.32 -8.31 -2.62
CA THR A 103 7.43 -8.08 -1.46
C THR A 103 6.00 -7.78 -1.90
N ARG A 104 5.80 -7.07 -3.03
CA ARG A 104 4.47 -6.92 -3.63
C ARG A 104 3.92 -8.22 -4.17
N ASP A 105 4.75 -9.01 -4.86
CA ASP A 105 4.36 -10.31 -5.40
C ASP A 105 3.95 -11.27 -4.27
N TYR A 106 4.66 -11.25 -3.13
CA TYR A 106 4.27 -11.97 -1.92
C TYR A 106 2.85 -11.57 -1.43
N CYS A 107 2.55 -10.29 -1.36
CA CYS A 107 1.22 -9.81 -0.98
C CYS A 107 0.15 -10.19 -2.02
N GLN A 108 0.48 -10.14 -3.32
CA GLN A 108 -0.41 -10.56 -4.39
C GLN A 108 -0.77 -12.04 -4.29
N GLN A 109 0.23 -12.91 -4.11
CA GLN A 109 0.04 -14.35 -3.97
C GLN A 109 -0.88 -14.70 -2.80
N LYS A 110 -0.80 -13.98 -1.67
CA LYS A 110 -1.73 -14.15 -0.55
C LYS A 110 -3.19 -13.83 -0.90
N THR A 111 -3.42 -13.00 -1.90
CA THR A 111 -4.77 -12.63 -2.30
C THR A 111 -5.35 -13.48 -3.42
N ILE A 112 -4.53 -14.18 -4.22
CA ILE A 112 -4.92 -14.72 -5.53
C ILE A 112 -6.14 -15.64 -5.50
N ASN A 113 -6.30 -16.42 -4.43
CA ASN A 113 -7.39 -17.39 -4.27
C ASN A 113 -8.54 -16.91 -3.38
N LEU A 114 -8.49 -15.65 -2.92
CA LEU A 114 -9.53 -15.10 -2.05
C LEU A 114 -10.78 -14.70 -2.84
N SER A 115 -11.93 -15.08 -2.31
CA SER A 115 -13.23 -14.57 -2.70
C SER A 115 -13.40 -13.10 -2.30
N ASN A 116 -14.35 -12.41 -2.93
CA ASN A 116 -14.60 -10.99 -2.63
C ASN A 116 -15.07 -10.75 -1.19
N SER A 117 -15.80 -11.69 -0.59
CA SER A 117 -16.19 -11.62 0.82
C SER A 117 -14.98 -11.73 1.74
N GLU A 118 -14.05 -12.64 1.45
CA GLU A 118 -12.82 -12.80 2.23
C GLU A 118 -11.91 -11.58 2.10
N ILE A 119 -11.80 -11.02 0.89
CA ILE A 119 -11.04 -9.78 0.66
C ILE A 119 -11.57 -8.66 1.56
N LYS A 120 -12.90 -8.50 1.64
CA LYS A 120 -13.51 -7.46 2.46
C LYS A 120 -13.23 -7.67 3.95
N VAL A 121 -13.42 -8.89 4.44
CA VAL A 121 -13.15 -9.25 5.85
C VAL A 121 -11.69 -9.00 6.20
N LEU A 122 -10.75 -9.50 5.40
CA LEU A 122 -9.32 -9.30 5.63
C LEU A 122 -8.93 -7.82 5.54
N THR A 123 -9.54 -7.06 4.63
CA THR A 123 -9.30 -5.63 4.52
C THR A 123 -9.71 -4.90 5.80
N ASP A 124 -10.85 -5.26 6.38
CA ASP A 124 -11.33 -4.66 7.64
C ASP A 124 -10.48 -5.11 8.85
N GLU A 125 -10.04 -6.37 8.88
CA GLU A 125 -9.14 -6.90 9.91
C GLU A 125 -7.78 -6.18 9.90
N VAL A 126 -7.15 -6.06 8.73
CA VAL A 126 -5.86 -5.36 8.57
C VAL A 126 -6.00 -3.90 8.97
N LYS A 127 -7.10 -3.24 8.59
CA LYS A 127 -7.38 -1.85 9.02
C LYS A 127 -7.49 -1.74 10.53
N LYS A 128 -8.21 -2.66 11.17
CA LYS A 128 -8.39 -2.67 12.63
C LYS A 128 -7.06 -2.88 13.34
N GLU A 129 -6.30 -3.90 12.96
CA GLU A 129 -4.98 -4.19 13.54
C GLU A 129 -4.04 -3.00 13.41
N TYR A 130 -4.04 -2.34 12.25
CA TYR A 130 -3.22 -1.17 12.03
C TYR A 130 -3.66 0.03 12.89
N LYS A 131 -4.96 0.28 13.00
CA LYS A 131 -5.51 1.34 13.86
C LYS A 131 -5.16 1.12 15.34
N ASP A 132 -5.13 -0.13 15.79
CA ASP A 132 -4.77 -0.48 17.16
C ASP A 132 -3.25 -0.35 17.43
N LYS A 133 -2.42 -0.61 16.41
CA LYS A 133 -0.95 -0.46 16.50
C LYS A 133 -0.46 0.98 16.32
N MET A 134 -1.23 1.84 15.67
CA MET A 134 -0.87 3.24 15.56
C MET A 134 -0.91 3.89 16.95
N PRO A 135 0.16 4.58 17.38
CA PRO A 135 0.10 5.37 18.60
C PRO A 135 -1.09 6.34 18.46
N LYS A 136 -1.91 6.49 19.51
CA LYS A 136 -2.90 7.56 19.57
C LYS A 136 -2.11 8.87 19.58
N VAL A 137 -1.81 9.40 18.41
CA VAL A 137 -1.09 10.65 18.25
C VAL A 137 -2.00 11.72 18.84
N ASP A 138 -1.61 12.30 19.98
CA ASP A 138 -2.19 13.56 20.41
C ASP A 138 -2.07 14.53 19.24
N LEU A 139 -3.22 15.05 18.78
CA LEU A 139 -3.40 15.83 17.55
C LEU A 139 -2.67 17.19 17.53
N SER A 140 -1.59 17.37 18.30
CA SER A 140 -0.59 18.42 18.06
C SER A 140 0.69 17.79 17.48
N PRO A 141 0.84 17.65 16.16
CA PRO A 141 2.02 17.02 15.61
C PRO A 141 3.19 17.98 15.72
N SER A 142 4.19 17.64 16.53
CA SER A 142 5.52 18.26 16.47
C SER A 142 6.28 17.87 15.18
N ARG A 143 5.81 16.85 14.44
CA ARG A 143 6.31 16.45 13.12
C ARG A 143 5.16 16.34 12.10
N PRO A 144 5.36 16.75 10.83
CA PRO A 144 4.36 16.53 9.78
C PRO A 144 4.18 15.03 9.51
N MET A 145 2.92 14.59 9.31
CA MET A 145 2.60 13.23 8.87
C MET A 145 3.25 12.92 7.51
N THR A 146 3.70 11.68 7.35
CA THR A 146 4.22 11.15 6.08
C THR A 146 3.13 11.09 5.00
N GLU A 147 3.49 10.94 3.72
CA GLU A 147 2.48 10.82 2.64
C GLU A 147 1.71 9.50 2.75
N ALA A 148 2.33 8.41 3.18
CA ALA A 148 1.69 7.14 3.49
C ALA A 148 0.82 7.23 4.76
N GLU A 149 1.27 7.93 5.81
CA GLU A 149 0.44 8.23 6.99
C GLU A 149 -0.73 9.12 6.60
N LYS A 150 -0.55 10.11 5.72
CA LYS A 150 -1.62 10.99 5.22
C LYS A 150 -2.58 10.25 4.29
N ASP A 151 -2.07 9.41 3.39
CA ASP A 151 -2.89 8.59 2.50
C ASP A 151 -3.68 7.58 3.33
N MET A 152 -3.04 6.90 4.30
CA MET A 152 -3.74 6.03 5.24
C MET A 152 -4.70 6.78 6.15
N TYR A 153 -4.37 7.97 6.65
CA TYR A 153 -5.23 8.76 7.54
C TYR A 153 -6.42 9.36 6.78
N MET A 154 -6.22 9.83 5.54
CA MET A 154 -7.31 10.24 4.65
C MET A 154 -8.19 9.04 4.30
N TRP A 155 -7.63 7.83 4.20
CA TRP A 155 -8.36 6.63 3.78
C TRP A 155 -9.03 5.86 4.93
N LEU A 156 -8.47 5.90 6.15
CA LEU A 156 -9.10 5.42 7.40
C LEU A 156 -10.27 6.31 7.84
N ASN A 157 -10.30 7.58 7.40
CA ASN A 157 -11.35 8.55 7.72
C ASN A 157 -12.27 8.88 6.53
N MET A 158 -12.04 8.30 5.34
CA MET A 158 -13.02 8.30 4.25
C MET A 158 -13.92 7.06 4.41
N PHE A 159 -14.89 7.16 5.33
CA PHE A 159 -16.25 6.59 5.32
C PHE A 159 -16.84 6.74 6.73
#